data_AF-A0A2D8EIB5-F1
#
_entry.id   AF-A0A2D8EIB5-F1
#
_cell.length_a   1.000
_cell.length_b   1.000
_cell.length_c   1.000
_cell.angle_alpha   90.00
_cell.angle_beta   90.00
_cell.angle_gamma   90.00
#
_symmetry.space_group_name_H-M   'P 1'
#
loop_
_entity.id
_entity.type
_entity.pdbx_description
1 polymer ?
#
loop_
_entity_poly.entity_id
_entity_poly.type
_entity_poly.pdbx_seq_one_letter_code
_entity_poly.pdbx_strand_id
1 'polypeptide(L)'
;MSSITSVNLNSIGSRILAQIPLVSSDYSFEEGITAGDVIRYDVSDESAKQYKTSLANNAENAEVVGVVESIDDDTMNVVIFGQINFPSDKFVDNTPAGTIDGASGGNDIFFLSPSVTGGVQNIAPFQPTEVVKPVLQKMDDGTNNAVVLNYIGYSIGGEVASTNDTDTSLGEVLTVVNTDSFVTPPNYINVSKGSQYLKTTEYPEAFNYFGTQFGYTEEIEINGNRLTQSLIGQQAIQKDGRSQTYSARITGVDVGANTITVNRNSGQSQADTGKTINVDGNDYSVTKRTITRFVIPRIVPTTQYRFDVDGSATEVETVTLLKVKNTIGVTIPRKITVTDLEVTNKLTTNTASADTLDDINSTVNSINTEVSNIKTTLGLS
;
A
#
# COMPACT_ATOMS: atom_id res chain seq x y z
N MET A 1 -12.63 -10.80 -29.98
CA MET A 1 -12.13 -12.08 -29.42
C MET A 1 -10.68 -12.21 -29.87
N SER A 2 -9.73 -11.80 -29.03
CA SER A 2 -8.30 -11.95 -29.32
C SER A 2 -7.94 -13.42 -29.08
N SER A 3 -7.44 -14.12 -30.10
CA SER A 3 -7.08 -15.53 -30.00
C SER A 3 -5.60 -15.66 -29.65
N ILE A 4 -5.32 -16.33 -28.52
CA ILE A 4 -3.99 -16.86 -28.22
C ILE A 4 -3.71 -17.91 -29.31
N THR A 5 -2.76 -17.64 -30.20
CA THR A 5 -2.65 -18.36 -31.48
C THR A 5 -1.84 -19.65 -31.41
N SER A 6 -1.15 -19.94 -30.29
CA SER A 6 -0.70 -21.30 -29.97
C SER A 6 -0.24 -21.39 -28.51
N VAL A 7 -0.50 -22.53 -27.87
CA VAL A 7 0.17 -22.93 -26.61
C VAL A 7 1.21 -23.96 -27.03
N ASN A 8 2.48 -23.58 -27.03
CA ASN A 8 3.57 -24.49 -27.36
C ASN A 8 4.09 -25.17 -26.08
N LEU A 9 3.76 -26.45 -25.91
CA LEU A 9 4.34 -27.31 -24.87
C LEU A 9 5.71 -27.84 -25.37
N ASN A 10 6.72 -26.97 -25.38
CA ASN A 10 8.08 -27.36 -25.76
C ASN A 10 8.72 -28.26 -24.69
N SER A 11 9.68 -29.11 -25.10
CA SER A 11 10.38 -30.12 -24.28
C SER A 11 11.33 -29.58 -23.20
N ILE A 12 11.15 -28.32 -22.77
CA ILE A 12 11.96 -27.63 -21.76
C ILE A 12 11.03 -27.35 -20.58
N GLY A 13 10.80 -28.38 -19.76
CA GLY A 13 9.86 -28.36 -18.63
C GLY A 13 8.42 -27.95 -18.96
N SER A 14 7.55 -27.96 -17.96
CA SER A 14 6.18 -27.49 -18.11
C SER A 14 6.15 -25.96 -18.05
N ARG A 15 5.97 -25.29 -19.19
CA ARG A 15 5.74 -23.83 -19.25
C ARG A 15 4.63 -23.45 -20.22
N ILE A 16 4.00 -22.31 -19.96
CA ILE A 16 3.02 -21.66 -20.82
C ILE A 16 3.71 -20.43 -21.42
N LEU A 17 4.00 -20.52 -22.72
CA LEU A 17 4.59 -19.43 -23.50
C LEU A 17 3.52 -18.82 -24.40
N ALA A 18 3.39 -17.49 -24.35
CA ALA A 18 2.61 -16.71 -25.30
C ALA A 18 3.55 -15.98 -26.25
N GLN A 19 3.26 -16.07 -27.54
CA GLN A 19 3.94 -15.27 -28.57
C GLN A 19 3.00 -14.14 -28.99
N ILE A 20 3.38 -12.90 -28.66
CA ILE A 20 2.58 -11.72 -28.90
C ILE A 20 3.18 -10.96 -30.10
N PRO A 21 2.46 -10.85 -31.23
CA PRO A 21 2.93 -10.06 -32.37
C PRO A 21 3.23 -8.60 -31.98
N LEU A 22 4.39 -8.09 -32.41
CA LEU A 22 4.78 -6.70 -32.17
C LEU A 22 3.98 -5.70 -33.02
N VAL A 23 3.35 -6.17 -34.10
CA VAL A 23 2.45 -5.38 -34.96
C VAL A 23 1.03 -5.92 -34.83
N SER A 24 0.11 -5.05 -34.41
CA SER A 24 -1.31 -5.37 -34.25
C SER A 24 -2.17 -4.14 -34.55
N SER A 25 -3.38 -4.37 -35.09
CA SER A 25 -4.40 -3.33 -35.21
C SER A 25 -5.16 -3.09 -33.90
N ASP A 26 -5.06 -4.03 -32.95
CA ASP A 26 -5.94 -4.11 -31.78
C ASP A 26 -5.29 -3.58 -30.51
N TYR A 27 -3.96 -3.51 -30.48
CA TYR A 27 -3.18 -3.07 -29.33
C TYR A 27 -1.84 -2.48 -29.75
N SER A 28 -1.22 -1.74 -28.84
CA SER A 28 0.14 -1.21 -28.95
C SER A 28 1.03 -1.70 -27.81
N PHE A 29 2.29 -1.26 -27.79
CA PHE A 29 3.24 -1.55 -26.72
C PHE A 29 3.75 -0.24 -26.11
N GLU A 30 4.02 -0.26 -24.81
CA GLU A 30 4.82 0.78 -24.16
C GLU A 30 6.24 0.79 -24.74
N GLU A 31 6.79 1.97 -24.97
CA GLU A 31 8.16 2.11 -25.46
C GLU A 31 9.16 1.62 -24.39
N GLY A 32 10.16 0.84 -24.80
CA GLY A 32 11.24 0.40 -23.92
C GLY A 32 11.00 -0.91 -23.17
N ILE A 33 9.96 -1.68 -23.51
CA ILE A 33 9.81 -3.07 -23.03
C ILE A 33 11.00 -3.90 -23.52
N THR A 34 11.62 -4.65 -22.61
CA THR A 34 12.81 -5.48 -22.84
C THR A 34 12.67 -6.86 -22.17
N ALA A 35 13.58 -7.78 -22.51
CA ALA A 35 13.66 -9.08 -21.83
C ALA A 35 13.81 -8.91 -20.32
N GLY A 36 13.09 -9.72 -19.55
CA GLY A 36 12.99 -9.70 -18.09
C GLY A 36 11.98 -8.70 -17.53
N ASP A 37 11.29 -7.92 -18.36
CA ASP A 37 10.22 -7.06 -17.87
C ASP A 37 8.96 -7.87 -17.56
N VAL A 38 8.36 -7.60 -16.41
CA VAL A 38 7.01 -8.05 -16.06
C VAL A 38 6.01 -7.12 -16.74
N ILE A 39 5.05 -7.67 -17.48
CA ILE A 39 4.11 -6.88 -18.27
C ILE A 39 2.64 -7.15 -17.89
N ARG A 40 1.80 -6.16 -18.14
CA ARG A 40 0.34 -6.17 -18.03
C ARG A 40 -0.32 -5.74 -19.33
N TYR A 41 -1.59 -6.09 -19.48
CA TYR A 41 -2.41 -5.61 -20.58
C TYR A 41 -3.36 -4.52 -20.08
N ASP A 42 -3.13 -3.29 -20.51
CA ASP A 42 -3.94 -2.12 -20.17
C ASP A 42 -5.14 -2.02 -21.10
N VAL A 43 -6.32 -2.01 -20.48
CA VAL A 43 -7.62 -1.86 -21.16
C VAL A 43 -8.42 -0.69 -20.59
N SER A 44 -7.77 0.22 -19.85
CA SER A 44 -8.42 1.42 -19.29
C SER A 44 -9.02 2.32 -20.38
N ASP A 45 -8.38 2.34 -21.57
CA ASP A 45 -8.93 2.90 -22.79
C ASP A 45 -9.21 1.80 -23.81
N GLU A 46 -10.49 1.48 -24.05
CA GLU A 46 -10.90 0.45 -25.01
C GLU A 46 -10.44 0.76 -26.45
N SER A 47 -10.20 2.03 -26.78
CA SER A 47 -9.75 2.47 -28.10
C SER A 47 -8.23 2.46 -28.27
N ALA A 48 -7.49 2.31 -27.17
CA ALA A 48 -6.02 2.38 -27.13
C ALA A 48 -5.44 1.31 -26.19
N LYS A 49 -5.80 0.04 -26.41
CA LYS A 49 -5.28 -1.08 -25.62
C LYS A 49 -3.76 -1.19 -25.77
N GLN A 50 -3.06 -1.46 -24.68
CA GLN A 50 -1.60 -1.43 -24.69
C GLN A 50 -1.00 -2.46 -23.74
N TYR A 51 0.04 -3.18 -24.18
CA TYR A 51 0.92 -3.90 -23.26
C TYR A 51 1.87 -2.91 -22.60
N LYS A 52 1.85 -2.87 -21.28
CA LYS A 52 2.69 -2.00 -20.46
C LYS A 52 3.47 -2.83 -19.47
N THR A 53 4.57 -2.29 -19.00
CA THR A 53 5.27 -2.84 -17.85
C THR A 53 4.41 -2.75 -16.58
N SER A 54 4.50 -3.77 -15.73
CA SER A 54 3.79 -3.86 -14.45
C SER A 54 4.52 -3.10 -13.34
N LEU A 55 3.79 -2.59 -12.35
CA LEU A 55 4.36 -1.89 -11.21
C LEU A 55 3.49 -2.13 -9.96
N ALA A 56 4.11 -2.53 -8.85
CA ALA A 56 3.40 -2.87 -7.61
C ALA A 56 2.96 -1.66 -6.78
N ASN A 57 2.73 -0.49 -7.39
CA ASN A 57 2.39 0.74 -6.66
C ASN A 57 0.89 0.90 -6.37
N ASN A 58 0.03 0.20 -7.10
CA ASN A 58 -1.42 0.11 -6.86
C ASN A 58 -2.00 -1.14 -7.56
N ALA A 59 -3.27 -1.45 -7.30
CA ALA A 59 -3.94 -2.63 -7.85
C ALA A 59 -3.95 -2.64 -9.40
N GLU A 60 -4.28 -1.51 -10.03
CA GLU A 60 -4.38 -1.38 -11.48
C GLU A 60 -3.07 -1.65 -12.21
N ASN A 61 -1.96 -1.12 -11.70
CA ASN A 61 -0.64 -1.28 -12.28
C ASN A 61 0.02 -2.62 -11.91
N ALA A 62 -0.43 -3.25 -10.82
CA ALA A 62 0.17 -4.49 -10.35
C ALA A 62 -0.30 -5.72 -11.13
N GLU A 63 -1.24 -5.59 -12.06
CA GLU A 63 -1.64 -6.68 -12.95
C GLU A 63 -0.43 -7.29 -13.66
N VAL A 64 -0.49 -8.60 -13.94
CA VAL A 64 0.60 -9.34 -14.60
C VAL A 64 0.01 -10.32 -15.58
N VAL A 65 0.39 -10.19 -16.85
CA VAL A 65 0.12 -11.17 -17.91
C VAL A 65 1.23 -12.22 -17.93
N GLY A 66 2.47 -11.81 -17.74
CA GLY A 66 3.64 -12.68 -17.69
C GLY A 66 4.95 -11.89 -17.69
N VAL A 67 6.06 -12.60 -17.91
CA VAL A 67 7.41 -12.03 -17.97
C VAL A 67 7.98 -12.21 -19.37
N VAL A 68 8.53 -11.15 -19.95
CA VAL A 68 9.16 -11.19 -21.26
C VAL A 68 10.44 -12.01 -21.18
N GLU A 69 10.54 -13.13 -21.90
CA GLU A 69 11.76 -13.93 -21.99
C GLU A 69 12.68 -13.40 -23.10
N SER A 70 12.10 -13.04 -24.24
CA SER A 70 12.82 -12.52 -25.40
C SER A 70 11.91 -11.71 -26.32
N ILE A 71 12.53 -10.87 -27.13
CA ILE A 71 11.86 -10.11 -28.19
C ILE A 71 12.62 -10.42 -29.47
N ASP A 72 11.93 -11.06 -30.41
CA ASP A 72 12.40 -11.31 -31.77
C ASP A 72 11.89 -10.20 -32.71
N ASP A 73 12.26 -10.24 -33.99
CA ASP A 73 11.91 -9.18 -34.96
C ASP A 73 10.41 -8.86 -35.03
N ASP A 74 9.55 -9.89 -34.93
CA ASP A 74 8.09 -9.75 -35.11
C ASP A 74 7.27 -10.14 -33.87
N THR A 75 7.89 -10.73 -32.84
CA THR A 75 7.16 -11.31 -31.71
C THR A 75 7.86 -11.11 -30.37
N MET A 76 7.06 -10.81 -29.35
CA MET A 76 7.45 -10.83 -27.95
C MET A 76 7.10 -12.20 -27.34
N ASN A 77 8.11 -12.92 -26.87
CA ASN A 77 7.94 -14.20 -26.19
C ASN A 77 7.76 -13.97 -24.69
N VAL A 78 6.55 -14.24 -24.19
CA VAL A 78 6.14 -13.97 -22.81
C VAL A 78 5.86 -15.28 -22.09
N VAL A 79 6.57 -15.56 -21.01
CA VAL A 79 6.29 -16.71 -20.15
C VAL A 79 5.19 -16.31 -19.16
N ILE A 80 4.03 -16.95 -19.27
CA ILE A 80 2.88 -16.72 -18.39
C ILE A 80 3.03 -17.53 -17.11
N PHE A 81 3.57 -18.75 -17.22
CA PHE A 81 3.77 -19.65 -16.08
C PHE A 81 4.84 -20.69 -16.43
N GLY A 82 5.63 -21.10 -15.45
CA GLY A 82 6.64 -22.15 -15.62
C GLY A 82 8.05 -21.61 -15.86
N GLN A 83 8.94 -22.45 -16.36
CA GLN A 83 10.38 -22.15 -16.44
C GLN A 83 10.69 -21.02 -17.43
N ILE A 84 11.60 -20.12 -17.04
CA ILE A 84 12.08 -19.00 -17.84
C ILE A 84 13.60 -18.88 -17.76
N ASN A 85 14.22 -18.51 -18.87
CA ASN A 85 15.59 -17.97 -18.87
C ASN A 85 15.54 -16.46 -18.63
N PHE A 86 15.53 -16.05 -17.36
CA PHE A 86 15.42 -14.67 -16.92
C PHE A 86 16.78 -13.96 -16.95
N PRO A 87 16.90 -12.69 -17.37
CA PRO A 87 18.17 -11.97 -17.33
C PRO A 87 18.71 -11.86 -15.89
N SER A 88 19.86 -12.48 -15.61
CA SER A 88 20.41 -12.59 -14.25
C SER A 88 20.70 -11.23 -13.60
N ASP A 89 20.99 -10.21 -14.40
CA ASP A 89 21.22 -8.82 -13.97
C ASP A 89 19.94 -8.10 -13.53
N LYS A 90 18.76 -8.63 -13.85
CA LYS A 90 17.46 -8.10 -13.42
C LYS A 90 16.96 -8.69 -12.09
N PHE A 91 17.70 -9.61 -11.47
CA PHE A 91 17.44 -10.00 -10.08
C PHE A 91 17.93 -8.89 -9.15
N VAL A 92 16.99 -8.05 -8.68
CA VAL A 92 17.32 -6.97 -7.72
C VAL A 92 17.31 -7.51 -6.30
N ASP A 93 18.47 -7.45 -5.64
CA ASP A 93 18.62 -7.74 -4.22
C ASP A 93 18.64 -6.44 -3.41
N ASN A 94 17.55 -6.20 -2.68
CA ASN A 94 17.35 -5.05 -1.80
C ASN A 94 17.66 -5.38 -0.32
N THR A 95 18.25 -6.54 -0.03
CA THR A 95 18.64 -6.91 1.35
C THR A 95 19.65 -5.89 1.88
N PRO A 96 19.38 -5.20 3.01
CA PRO A 96 20.36 -4.29 3.58
C PRO A 96 21.63 -5.07 3.96
N ALA A 97 22.80 -4.51 3.65
CA ALA A 97 24.08 -5.15 3.92
C ALA A 97 24.20 -5.53 5.41
N GLY A 98 24.49 -6.81 5.69
CA GLY A 98 24.62 -7.33 7.06
C GLY A 98 23.32 -7.82 7.72
N THR A 99 22.19 -7.79 7.00
CA THR A 99 20.96 -8.46 7.45
C THR A 99 21.03 -9.94 7.07
N ILE A 100 20.60 -10.82 7.96
CA ILE A 100 20.49 -12.25 7.68
C ILE A 100 19.46 -12.38 6.55
N ASP A 101 19.88 -12.94 5.42
CA ASP A 101 19.01 -13.32 4.31
C ASP A 101 17.97 -14.35 4.76
N GLY A 102 16.96 -14.63 3.94
CA GLY A 102 15.81 -15.47 4.31
C GLY A 102 16.19 -16.90 4.72
N ALA A 103 16.60 -17.10 5.98
CA ALA A 103 17.05 -18.37 6.56
C ALA A 103 18.02 -19.16 5.64
N SER A 104 18.28 -20.44 5.92
CA SER A 104 19.10 -21.30 5.05
C SER A 104 18.53 -21.53 3.62
N GLY A 105 17.40 -20.90 3.26
CA GLY A 105 16.77 -20.99 1.94
C GLY A 105 17.28 -19.93 0.96
N GLY A 106 17.52 -18.70 1.41
CA GLY A 106 18.02 -17.61 0.56
C GLY A 106 16.92 -16.77 -0.11
N ASN A 107 17.34 -15.88 -1.03
CA ASN A 107 16.47 -15.02 -1.85
C ASN A 107 15.79 -15.82 -2.97
N ASP A 108 14.87 -16.71 -2.59
CA ASP A 108 14.24 -17.64 -3.52
C ASP A 108 13.03 -17.05 -4.24
N ILE A 109 12.31 -16.12 -3.62
CA ILE A 109 11.10 -15.51 -4.17
C ILE A 109 11.35 -14.04 -4.49
N PHE A 110 11.00 -13.65 -5.71
CA PHE A 110 11.06 -12.27 -6.18
C PHE A 110 9.64 -11.76 -6.46
N PHE A 111 9.37 -10.60 -5.89
CA PHE A 111 8.10 -9.88 -5.96
C PHE A 111 8.18 -8.79 -7.03
N LEU A 112 7.03 -8.43 -7.60
CA LEU A 112 6.92 -7.24 -8.45
C LEU A 112 7.37 -6.00 -7.67
N SER A 113 8.24 -5.19 -8.27
CA SER A 113 8.77 -3.99 -7.62
C SER A 113 7.73 -2.86 -7.58
N PRO A 114 7.62 -2.08 -6.48
CA PRO A 114 6.75 -0.91 -6.43
C PRO A 114 7.44 0.36 -6.96
N SER A 115 8.77 0.31 -7.19
CA SER A 115 9.59 1.47 -7.59
C SER A 115 10.30 1.29 -8.92
N VAL A 116 10.46 0.06 -9.41
CA VAL A 116 11.07 -0.25 -10.70
C VAL A 116 10.01 -0.83 -11.62
N THR A 117 9.67 -0.05 -12.64
CA THR A 117 8.73 -0.41 -13.70
C THR A 117 9.18 -1.68 -14.43
N GLY A 118 8.32 -2.70 -14.47
CA GLY A 118 8.59 -4.03 -15.02
C GLY A 118 9.59 -4.86 -14.20
N GLY A 119 10.11 -4.33 -13.09
CA GLY A 119 11.16 -4.94 -12.30
C GLY A 119 10.66 -5.90 -11.22
N VAL A 120 11.56 -6.74 -10.75
CA VAL A 120 11.33 -7.66 -9.63
C VAL A 120 12.37 -7.43 -8.53
N GLN A 121 12.01 -7.72 -7.27
CA GLN A 121 12.88 -7.55 -6.11
C GLN A 121 12.67 -8.68 -5.10
N ASN A 122 13.71 -9.05 -4.35
CA ASN A 122 13.66 -10.14 -3.37
C ASN A 122 12.92 -9.79 -2.06
N ILE A 123 12.63 -8.51 -1.80
CA ILE A 123 11.87 -8.07 -0.63
C ILE A 123 10.45 -7.69 -1.08
N ALA A 124 9.43 -8.27 -0.44
CA ALA A 124 8.05 -7.88 -0.67
C ALA A 124 7.84 -6.38 -0.43
N PRO A 125 7.03 -5.68 -1.26
CA PRO A 125 6.55 -4.34 -0.94
C PRO A 125 5.95 -4.29 0.48
N PHE A 126 5.95 -3.12 1.11
CA PHE A 126 5.48 -2.98 2.51
C PHE A 126 4.81 -1.64 2.82
N GLN A 127 4.73 -0.71 1.86
CA GLN A 127 3.97 0.53 2.04
C GLN A 127 2.48 0.31 1.78
N PRO A 128 1.60 1.10 2.42
CA PRO A 128 0.18 1.12 2.07
C PRO A 128 -0.03 1.37 0.57
N THR A 129 -1.09 0.80 0.00
CA THR A 129 -1.47 0.84 -1.43
C THR A 129 -0.58 0.03 -2.38
N GLU A 130 0.63 -0.38 -1.98
CA GLU A 130 1.48 -1.27 -2.76
C GLU A 130 0.89 -2.69 -2.82
N VAL A 131 1.25 -3.46 -3.86
CA VAL A 131 0.75 -4.82 -4.04
C VAL A 131 1.88 -5.83 -3.87
N VAL A 132 1.79 -6.70 -2.88
CA VAL A 132 2.68 -7.85 -2.78
C VAL A 132 2.25 -8.89 -3.82
N LYS A 133 3.00 -8.98 -4.90
CA LYS A 133 2.78 -9.97 -5.96
C LYS A 133 4.08 -10.76 -6.22
N PRO A 134 4.19 -12.01 -5.76
CA PRO A 134 5.27 -12.90 -6.17
C PRO A 134 5.20 -13.14 -7.67
N VAL A 135 6.31 -12.93 -8.38
CA VAL A 135 6.38 -13.09 -9.85
C VAL A 135 7.35 -14.17 -10.26
N LEU A 136 8.48 -14.30 -9.55
CA LEU A 136 9.50 -15.31 -9.87
C LEU A 136 9.89 -16.10 -8.63
N GLN A 137 10.15 -17.38 -8.84
CA GLN A 137 10.97 -18.18 -7.94
C GLN A 137 12.30 -18.47 -8.62
N LYS A 138 13.41 -18.08 -7.99
CA LYS A 138 14.75 -18.38 -8.48
C LYS A 138 15.01 -19.87 -8.31
N MET A 139 15.54 -20.48 -9.36
CA MET A 139 16.04 -21.86 -9.38
C MET A 139 17.09 -21.96 -10.46
N ASP A 140 17.82 -23.06 -10.59
CA ASP A 140 18.73 -23.25 -11.72
C ASP A 140 18.72 -24.71 -12.15
N ASP A 141 18.28 -24.98 -13.38
CA ASP A 141 18.32 -26.31 -13.99
C ASP A 141 19.42 -26.47 -15.05
N GLY A 142 20.30 -25.46 -15.18
CA GLY A 142 21.36 -25.36 -16.17
C GLY A 142 20.93 -24.72 -17.50
N THR A 143 19.63 -24.51 -17.74
CA THR A 143 19.08 -23.84 -18.93
C THR A 143 18.19 -22.65 -18.56
N ASN A 144 17.31 -22.84 -17.58
CA ASN A 144 16.43 -21.83 -17.01
C ASN A 144 16.89 -21.51 -15.60
N ASN A 145 16.76 -20.24 -15.22
CA ASN A 145 17.22 -19.73 -13.93
C ASN A 145 16.08 -19.17 -13.06
N ALA A 146 14.83 -19.36 -13.46
CA ALA A 146 13.65 -19.06 -12.65
C ALA A 146 12.38 -19.79 -13.12
N VAL A 147 11.36 -19.74 -12.27
CA VAL A 147 9.97 -20.09 -12.57
C VAL A 147 9.12 -18.84 -12.48
N VAL A 148 8.37 -18.52 -13.54
CA VAL A 148 7.31 -17.52 -13.49
C VAL A 148 6.12 -18.07 -12.71
N LEU A 149 5.77 -17.34 -11.65
CA LEU A 149 4.61 -17.52 -10.81
C LEU A 149 3.56 -16.49 -11.25
N ASN A 150 2.40 -16.94 -11.74
CA ASN A 150 1.27 -16.04 -11.98
C ASN A 150 0.32 -16.08 -10.78
N TYR A 151 0.84 -15.69 -9.62
CA TYR A 151 0.08 -15.69 -8.37
C TYR A 151 -0.75 -14.41 -8.23
N ILE A 152 -1.96 -14.54 -7.69
CA ILE A 152 -2.82 -13.39 -7.38
C ILE A 152 -2.15 -12.60 -6.25
N GLY A 153 -1.65 -11.41 -6.57
CA GLY A 153 -1.05 -10.50 -5.60
C GLY A 153 -2.09 -9.92 -4.63
N TYR A 154 -1.64 -9.44 -3.48
CA TYR A 154 -2.50 -8.78 -2.50
C TYR A 154 -2.02 -7.36 -2.23
N SER A 155 -2.95 -6.41 -2.19
CA SER A 155 -2.65 -5.03 -1.78
C SER A 155 -2.37 -4.96 -0.29
N ILE A 156 -1.32 -4.25 0.09
CA ILE A 156 -1.00 -3.88 1.46
C ILE A 156 -1.89 -2.70 1.80
N GLY A 157 -3.07 -2.98 2.35
CA GLY A 157 -4.03 -1.94 2.73
C GLY A 157 -4.57 -1.11 1.56
N GLY A 158 -5.75 -1.50 1.09
CA GLY A 158 -6.77 -0.60 0.55
C GLY A 158 -6.71 -0.26 -0.94
N GLU A 159 -7.47 -1.01 -1.76
CA GLU A 159 -8.50 -0.31 -2.51
C GLU A 159 -9.67 -0.07 -1.54
N VAL A 160 -10.05 1.18 -1.32
CA VAL A 160 -11.16 1.56 -0.45
C VAL A 160 -12.46 1.12 -1.13
N ALA A 161 -12.91 -0.10 -0.87
CA ALA A 161 -14.19 -0.58 -1.38
C ALA A 161 -15.40 0.00 -0.62
N SER A 162 -15.20 0.64 0.54
CA SER A 162 -16.22 1.39 1.27
C SER A 162 -15.61 1.97 2.54
N THR A 163 -15.69 3.29 2.72
CA THR A 163 -15.63 3.90 4.04
C THR A 163 -16.97 3.65 4.73
N ASN A 164 -17.09 2.55 5.47
CA ASN A 164 -18.04 2.51 6.57
C ASN A 164 -17.41 3.35 7.70
N ASP A 165 -17.87 4.59 7.84
CA ASP A 165 -17.49 5.58 8.88
C ASP A 165 -17.74 5.10 10.34
N THR A 166 -18.06 3.83 10.55
CA THR A 166 -18.47 3.27 11.83
C THR A 166 -17.47 2.30 12.44
N ASP A 167 -16.40 1.89 11.75
CA ASP A 167 -15.44 0.93 12.30
C ASP A 167 -14.12 1.60 12.76
N THR A 168 -14.11 1.98 14.05
CA THR A 168 -13.05 2.56 14.90
C THR A 168 -12.76 4.07 14.72
N SER A 169 -13.39 4.88 15.58
CA SER A 169 -13.36 6.35 15.60
C SER A 169 -11.94 6.91 15.78
N LEU A 170 -11.50 7.79 14.88
CA LEU A 170 -10.41 8.72 15.16
C LEU A 170 -10.62 9.38 16.53
N GLY A 171 -9.53 9.56 17.27
CA GLY A 171 -9.58 10.08 18.64
C GLY A 171 -9.87 9.05 19.74
N GLU A 172 -9.91 7.75 19.41
CA GLU A 172 -9.86 6.70 20.42
C GLU A 172 -8.62 6.87 21.31
N VAL A 173 -8.83 6.80 22.63
CA VAL A 173 -7.79 6.87 23.65
C VAL A 173 -7.53 5.47 24.17
N LEU A 174 -6.31 4.97 23.96
CA LEU A 174 -5.86 3.68 24.47
C LEU A 174 -4.86 3.91 25.62
N THR A 175 -5.08 3.26 26.76
CA THR A 175 -4.09 3.25 27.85
C THR A 175 -3.47 1.87 27.93
N VAL A 176 -2.15 1.80 27.82
CA VAL A 176 -1.38 0.55 27.85
C VAL A 176 -0.30 0.60 28.91
N VAL A 177 0.08 -0.57 29.42
CA VAL A 177 1.23 -0.74 30.30
C VAL A 177 2.52 -0.38 29.55
N ASN A 178 3.33 0.49 30.16
CA ASN A 178 4.63 0.87 29.64
C ASN A 178 5.66 -0.20 30.03
N THR A 179 5.95 -1.14 29.13
CA THR A 179 7.06 -2.07 29.28
C THR A 179 8.30 -1.57 28.53
N ASP A 180 9.49 -2.04 28.88
CA ASP A 180 10.74 -1.69 28.19
C ASP A 180 10.73 -2.02 26.68
N SER A 181 9.85 -2.92 26.26
CA SER A 181 9.68 -3.36 24.87
C SER A 181 8.46 -2.74 24.18
N PHE A 182 7.76 -1.78 24.80
CA PHE A 182 6.55 -1.22 24.22
C PHE A 182 6.86 -0.37 22.99
N VAL A 183 6.21 -0.71 21.86
CA VAL A 183 6.27 0.06 20.61
C VAL A 183 4.90 0.66 20.35
N THR A 184 4.85 1.97 20.08
CA THR A 184 3.59 2.65 19.74
C THR A 184 3.08 2.12 18.39
N PRO A 185 1.83 1.63 18.31
CA PRO A 185 1.28 1.17 17.05
C PRO A 185 1.26 2.32 16.02
N PRO A 186 1.45 2.05 14.72
CA PRO A 186 1.67 3.07 13.69
C PRO A 186 0.50 4.06 13.51
N ASN A 187 -0.70 3.69 13.96
CA ASN A 187 -1.90 4.52 13.87
C ASN A 187 -2.13 5.43 15.08
N TYR A 188 -1.29 5.28 16.10
CA TYR A 188 -1.41 5.97 17.36
C TYR A 188 -0.21 6.88 17.58
N ILE A 189 -0.41 7.90 18.39
CA ILE A 189 0.66 8.74 18.93
C ILE A 189 0.62 8.69 20.46
N ASN A 190 1.80 8.74 21.09
CA ASN A 190 1.89 8.85 22.54
C ASN A 190 1.62 10.30 23.00
N VAL A 191 0.56 10.46 23.79
CA VAL A 191 0.10 11.77 24.30
C VAL A 191 0.29 11.92 25.81
N SER A 192 1.04 11.03 26.46
CA SER A 192 1.27 11.09 27.92
C SER A 192 2.26 12.15 28.36
N LYS A 193 3.28 12.43 27.54
CA LYS A 193 4.43 13.28 27.93
C LYS A 193 4.29 14.76 27.56
N GLY A 194 3.25 15.13 26.80
CA GLY A 194 3.01 16.50 26.37
C GLY A 194 2.05 16.59 25.20
N SER A 195 1.62 17.81 24.90
CA SER A 195 0.88 18.08 23.67
C SER A 195 1.79 17.88 22.46
N GLN A 196 1.22 17.39 21.37
CA GLN A 196 1.92 17.11 20.12
C GLN A 196 1.48 18.08 19.04
N TYR A 197 2.42 18.54 18.21
CA TYR A 197 2.10 19.35 17.01
C TYR A 197 2.20 18.46 15.79
N LEU A 198 1.06 18.07 15.22
CA LEU A 198 1.01 17.20 14.03
C LEU A 198 0.91 18.04 12.77
N LYS A 199 1.56 17.59 11.69
CA LYS A 199 1.47 18.25 10.38
C LYS A 199 0.15 17.88 9.70
N THR A 200 -0.51 18.87 9.10
CA THR A 200 -1.78 18.66 8.39
C THR A 200 -1.61 17.78 7.15
N THR A 201 -0.44 17.81 6.51
CA THR A 201 -0.13 16.96 5.33
C THR A 201 0.13 15.49 5.67
N GLU A 202 0.60 15.19 6.89
CA GLU A 202 0.91 13.83 7.34
C GLU A 202 -0.26 13.16 8.06
N TYR A 203 -1.13 13.97 8.69
CA TYR A 203 -2.31 13.54 9.44
C TYR A 203 -3.58 14.28 9.00
N PRO A 204 -3.95 14.22 7.70
CA PRO A 204 -5.11 14.96 7.19
C PRO A 204 -6.43 14.51 7.83
N GLU A 205 -6.59 13.22 8.11
CA GLU A 205 -7.78 12.67 8.77
C GLU A 205 -7.96 13.19 10.20
N ALA A 206 -6.89 13.14 11.00
CA ALA A 206 -6.92 13.69 12.35
C ALA A 206 -7.10 15.22 12.33
N PHE A 207 -6.54 15.92 11.34
CA PHE A 207 -6.81 17.36 11.19
C PHE A 207 -8.27 17.63 10.87
N ASN A 208 -8.91 16.84 9.99
CA ASN A 208 -10.33 16.98 9.71
C ASN A 208 -11.20 16.71 10.95
N TYR A 209 -10.77 15.79 11.82
CA TYR A 209 -11.48 15.45 13.05
C TYR A 209 -11.31 16.49 14.17
N PHE A 210 -10.06 16.86 14.51
CA PHE A 210 -9.76 17.77 15.62
C PHE A 210 -9.72 19.25 15.22
N GLY A 211 -9.46 19.53 13.94
CA GLY A 211 -9.33 20.87 13.39
C GLY A 211 -8.35 21.73 14.16
N THR A 212 -8.78 22.96 14.46
CA THR A 212 -8.04 23.96 15.24
C THR A 212 -8.41 23.97 16.71
N GLN A 213 -9.15 22.97 17.19
CA GLN A 213 -9.79 23.01 18.51
C GLN A 213 -8.79 23.22 19.63
N PHE A 214 -7.64 22.53 19.63
CA PHE A 214 -6.67 22.57 20.73
C PHE A 214 -5.49 23.53 20.49
N GLY A 215 -5.51 24.25 19.37
CA GLY A 215 -4.40 25.09 18.92
C GLY A 215 -3.83 24.62 17.59
N TYR A 216 -3.09 25.51 16.94
CA TYR A 216 -2.58 25.29 15.60
C TYR A 216 -1.42 26.23 15.26
N THR A 217 -0.64 25.87 14.25
CA THR A 217 0.35 26.73 13.61
C THR A 217 -0.22 27.19 12.28
N GLU A 218 -0.27 28.50 12.11
CA GLU A 218 -0.75 29.17 10.91
C GLU A 218 0.43 29.83 10.20
N GLU A 219 0.52 29.63 8.89
CA GLU A 219 1.37 30.39 8.00
C GLU A 219 0.52 31.40 7.24
N ILE A 220 0.97 32.65 7.26
CA ILE A 220 0.26 33.78 6.68
C ILE A 220 1.19 34.39 5.63
N GLU A 221 0.77 34.29 4.38
CA GLU A 221 1.40 34.98 3.27
C GLU A 221 0.85 36.40 3.22
N ILE A 222 1.76 37.36 3.11
CA ILE A 222 1.40 38.78 3.10
C ILE A 222 1.98 39.47 1.88
N ASN A 223 1.36 40.57 1.49
CA ASN A 223 1.83 41.46 0.44
C ASN A 223 2.05 42.87 1.03
N GLY A 224 3.11 43.54 0.60
CA GLY A 224 3.53 44.84 1.13
C GLY A 224 5.05 44.96 1.20
N ASN A 225 5.53 45.66 2.23
CA ASN A 225 6.96 45.80 2.48
C ASN A 225 7.62 44.44 2.70
N ARG A 226 8.91 44.34 2.36
CA ARG A 226 9.67 43.11 2.55
C ARG A 226 9.78 42.78 4.03
N LEU A 227 9.40 41.57 4.41
CA LEU A 227 9.56 41.05 5.75
C LEU A 227 11.03 41.02 6.20
N THR A 228 11.26 41.16 7.50
CA THR A 228 12.58 41.03 8.13
C THR A 228 12.52 40.04 9.28
N GLN A 229 13.64 39.38 9.57
CA GLN A 229 13.74 38.44 10.70
C GLN A 229 13.50 39.11 12.07
N SER A 230 13.64 40.43 12.16
CA SER A 230 13.37 41.20 13.39
C SER A 230 11.90 41.18 13.81
N LEU A 231 10.98 40.73 12.96
CA LEU A 231 9.57 40.59 13.31
C LEU A 231 9.29 39.35 14.17
N ILE A 232 10.24 38.42 14.29
CA ILE A 232 10.10 37.28 15.21
C ILE A 232 9.94 37.81 16.64
N GLY A 233 8.89 37.35 17.32
CA GLY A 233 8.53 37.76 18.66
C GLY A 233 7.59 38.97 18.73
N GLN A 234 7.38 39.69 17.62
CA GLN A 234 6.41 40.79 17.54
C GLN A 234 4.96 40.29 17.51
N GLN A 235 4.01 41.19 17.78
CA GLN A 235 2.59 40.90 17.64
C GLN A 235 2.08 41.26 16.24
N ALA A 236 1.31 40.36 15.65
CA ALA A 236 0.57 40.56 14.41
C ALA A 236 -0.92 40.73 14.75
N ILE A 237 -1.52 41.85 14.35
CA ILE A 237 -2.85 42.28 14.81
C ILE A 237 -3.73 42.61 13.61
N GLN A 238 -4.98 42.12 13.60
CA GLN A 238 -6.03 42.63 12.69
C GLN A 238 -7.15 43.27 13.49
N LYS A 239 -7.69 44.36 12.94
CA LYS A 239 -8.79 45.12 13.54
C LYS A 239 -9.97 45.21 12.58
N ASP A 240 -11.17 45.26 13.15
CA ASP A 240 -12.41 45.62 12.48
C ASP A 240 -12.98 46.87 13.16
N GLY A 241 -12.79 48.02 12.51
CA GLY A 241 -12.96 49.32 13.13
C GLY A 241 -12.07 49.47 14.38
N ARG A 242 -12.68 49.51 15.56
CA ARG A 242 -11.97 49.61 16.86
C ARG A 242 -11.76 48.26 17.55
N SER A 243 -12.38 47.20 17.06
CA SER A 243 -12.31 45.88 17.69
C SER A 243 -11.11 45.10 17.15
N GLN A 244 -10.34 44.46 18.02
CA GLN A 244 -9.29 43.54 17.61
C GLN A 244 -9.89 42.17 17.31
N THR A 245 -9.85 41.75 16.05
CA THR A 245 -10.40 40.46 15.59
C THR A 245 -9.34 39.36 15.54
N TYR A 246 -8.07 39.74 15.48
CA TYR A 246 -6.94 38.82 15.43
C TYR A 246 -5.75 39.41 16.20
N SER A 247 -5.03 38.57 16.95
CA SER A 247 -3.75 38.91 17.56
C SER A 247 -2.95 37.65 17.84
N ALA A 248 -1.76 37.55 17.26
CA ALA A 248 -0.86 36.41 17.45
C ALA A 248 0.59 36.90 17.57
N ARG A 249 1.43 36.12 18.26
CA ARG A 249 2.87 36.37 18.32
C ARG A 249 3.56 35.64 17.16
N ILE A 250 4.39 36.35 16.42
CA ILE A 250 5.17 35.79 15.31
C ILE A 250 6.26 34.89 15.88
N THR A 251 6.30 33.65 15.40
CA THR A 251 7.27 32.63 15.80
C THR A 251 8.27 32.31 14.70
N GLY A 252 7.95 32.64 13.44
CA GLY A 252 8.84 32.46 12.30
C GLY A 252 8.57 33.49 11.20
N VAL A 253 9.59 33.77 10.38
CA VAL A 253 9.50 34.64 9.21
C VAL A 253 10.28 34.00 8.07
N ASP A 254 9.64 33.82 6.92
CA ASP A 254 10.31 33.48 5.66
C ASP A 254 10.33 34.73 4.77
N VAL A 255 11.52 35.32 4.65
CA VAL A 255 11.73 36.54 3.84
C VAL A 255 11.65 36.24 2.34
N GLY A 256 11.94 35.01 1.91
CA GLY A 256 11.89 34.61 0.51
C GLY A 256 10.46 34.37 0.03
N ALA A 257 9.66 33.70 0.87
CA ALA A 257 8.24 33.45 0.59
C ALA A 257 7.31 34.60 1.01
N ASN A 258 7.84 35.61 1.72
CA ASN A 258 7.08 36.69 2.34
C ASN A 258 5.95 36.17 3.26
N THR A 259 6.27 35.16 4.07
CA THR A 259 5.33 34.55 5.02
C THR A 259 5.76 34.79 6.47
N ILE A 260 4.78 34.90 7.36
CA ILE A 260 4.97 34.85 8.80
C ILE A 260 4.31 33.58 9.36
N THR A 261 4.95 32.97 10.35
CA THR A 261 4.43 31.82 11.08
C THR A 261 4.02 32.26 12.47
N VAL A 262 2.85 31.80 12.92
CA VAL A 262 2.29 32.11 14.23
C VAL A 262 1.74 30.85 14.88
N ASN A 263 1.88 30.75 16.20
CA ASN A 263 1.21 29.72 17.00
C ASN A 263 -0.06 30.28 17.63
N ARG A 264 -1.14 29.52 17.54
CA ARG A 264 -2.48 29.90 17.99
C ARG A 264 -2.95 28.90 19.04
N ASN A 265 -3.56 29.42 20.10
CA ASN A 265 -4.17 28.61 21.14
C ASN A 265 -5.59 28.15 20.73
N SER A 266 -6.11 27.19 21.49
CA SER A 266 -7.50 26.72 21.39
C SER A 266 -8.51 27.87 21.25
N GLY A 267 -9.39 27.76 20.25
CA GLY A 267 -10.51 28.69 20.03
C GLY A 267 -10.13 30.08 19.50
N GLN A 268 -8.86 30.35 19.21
CA GLN A 268 -8.45 31.63 18.63
C GLN A 268 -8.75 31.68 17.12
N SER A 269 -9.27 32.81 16.64
CA SER A 269 -9.60 33.03 15.22
C SER A 269 -8.37 33.01 14.31
N GLN A 270 -8.52 32.54 13.08
CA GLN A 270 -7.48 32.59 12.05
C GLN A 270 -7.35 34.01 11.46
N ALA A 271 -6.25 34.30 10.77
CA ALA A 271 -6.08 35.57 10.07
C ALA A 271 -7.09 35.69 8.92
N ASP A 272 -7.71 36.84 8.76
CA ASP A 272 -8.68 37.11 7.69
C ASP A 272 -7.95 37.62 6.44
N THR A 273 -8.09 36.91 5.31
CA THR A 273 -7.48 37.27 4.03
C THR A 273 -8.10 38.54 3.41
N GLY A 274 -9.26 38.99 3.89
CA GLY A 274 -9.89 40.25 3.48
C GLY A 274 -9.40 41.48 4.25
N LYS A 275 -8.52 41.32 5.25
CA LYS A 275 -8.10 42.40 6.15
C LYS A 275 -6.58 42.60 6.16
N THR A 276 -6.14 43.81 6.50
CA THR A 276 -4.74 44.09 6.75
C THR A 276 -4.31 43.56 8.11
N ILE A 277 -3.05 43.14 8.20
CA ILE A 277 -2.40 42.75 9.45
C ILE A 277 -1.33 43.79 9.78
N ASN A 278 -1.41 44.37 10.97
CA ASN A 278 -0.43 45.32 11.49
C ASN A 278 0.64 44.56 12.27
N VAL A 279 1.91 44.74 11.91
CA VAL A 279 3.07 44.19 12.59
C VAL A 279 4.08 45.32 12.79
N ASP A 280 4.43 45.61 14.03
CA ASP A 280 5.40 46.67 14.38
C ASP A 280 5.07 48.02 13.72
N GLY A 281 3.80 48.41 13.74
CA GLY A 281 3.30 49.66 13.16
C GLY A 281 3.18 49.68 11.64
N ASN A 282 3.57 48.61 10.94
CA ASN A 282 3.44 48.49 9.49
C ASN A 282 2.22 47.63 9.12
N ASP A 283 1.45 48.09 8.14
CA ASP A 283 0.30 47.33 7.61
C ASP A 283 0.68 46.49 6.41
N TYR A 284 0.26 45.23 6.41
CA TYR A 284 0.45 44.29 5.32
C TYR A 284 -0.91 43.71 4.89
N SER A 285 -1.11 43.49 3.60
CA SER A 285 -2.30 42.79 3.10
C SER A 285 -2.10 41.28 3.24
N VAL A 286 -3.05 40.55 3.83
CA VAL A 286 -2.97 39.09 3.92
C VAL A 286 -3.45 38.47 2.60
N THR A 287 -2.60 37.75 1.88
CA THR A 287 -2.95 37.14 0.57
C THR A 287 -3.43 35.71 0.72
N LYS A 288 -2.80 34.95 1.62
CA LYS A 288 -3.10 33.54 1.85
C LYS A 288 -2.86 33.19 3.31
N ARG A 289 -3.64 32.22 3.80
CA ARG A 289 -3.40 31.57 5.09
C ARG A 289 -3.40 30.07 4.92
N THR A 290 -2.59 29.36 5.68
CA THR A 290 -2.53 27.91 5.66
C THR A 290 -2.25 27.39 7.05
N ILE A 291 -3.04 26.43 7.52
CA ILE A 291 -2.76 25.71 8.76
C ILE A 291 -1.80 24.58 8.42
N THR A 292 -0.56 24.70 8.90
CA THR A 292 0.50 23.72 8.60
C THR A 292 0.64 22.67 9.70
N ARG A 293 0.25 23.02 10.93
CA ARG A 293 0.23 22.10 12.07
C ARG A 293 -0.99 22.32 12.96
N PHE A 294 -1.43 21.28 13.63
CA PHE A 294 -2.49 21.34 14.65
C PHE A 294 -2.03 20.65 15.93
N VAL A 295 -2.62 21.04 17.06
CA VAL A 295 -2.24 20.54 18.38
C VAL A 295 -3.14 19.36 18.75
N ILE A 296 -2.52 18.29 19.21
CA ILE A 296 -3.16 17.25 20.00
C ILE A 296 -2.80 17.48 21.46
N PRO A 297 -3.78 17.59 22.38
CA PRO A 297 -3.50 17.87 23.77
C PRO A 297 -2.84 16.67 24.45
N ARG A 298 -2.04 16.95 25.48
CA ARG A 298 -1.63 15.92 26.44
C ARG A 298 -2.87 15.32 27.10
N ILE A 299 -2.94 14.00 27.15
CA ILE A 299 -3.96 13.29 27.94
C ILE A 299 -3.25 12.71 29.16
N VAL A 300 -3.69 13.14 30.35
CA VAL A 300 -3.12 12.68 31.61
C VAL A 300 -3.98 11.52 32.12
N PRO A 301 -3.42 10.30 32.26
CA PRO A 301 -4.17 9.19 32.83
C PRO A 301 -4.50 9.51 34.29
N THR A 302 -5.75 9.24 34.68
CA THR A 302 -6.25 9.50 36.05
C THR A 302 -6.00 8.34 37.01
N THR A 303 -5.54 7.19 36.51
CA THR A 303 -5.38 5.96 37.29
C THR A 303 -3.98 5.36 37.11
N GLN A 304 -3.29 5.12 38.22
CA GLN A 304 -2.14 4.23 38.28
C GLN A 304 -2.65 2.79 38.48
N TYR A 305 -2.12 1.85 37.69
CA TYR A 305 -2.47 0.44 37.85
C TYR A 305 -1.48 -0.23 38.78
N ARG A 306 -2.02 -1.01 39.73
CA ARG A 306 -1.24 -1.87 40.60
C ARG A 306 -1.47 -3.32 40.20
N PHE A 307 -0.41 -3.98 39.78
CA PHE A 307 -0.45 -5.39 39.44
C PHE A 307 0.06 -6.18 40.64
N ASP A 308 -0.73 -7.13 41.13
CA ASP A 308 -0.35 -8.03 42.20
C ASP A 308 -0.06 -9.40 41.58
N VAL A 309 1.19 -9.83 41.67
CA VAL A 309 1.61 -11.17 41.24
C VAL A 309 2.12 -11.89 42.49
N ASP A 310 1.41 -12.95 42.88
CA ASP A 310 1.73 -13.79 44.03
C ASP A 310 1.94 -13.03 45.36
N GLY A 311 1.14 -11.98 45.60
CA GLY A 311 1.20 -11.16 46.80
C GLY A 311 2.24 -10.02 46.75
N SER A 312 2.96 -9.89 45.63
CA SER A 312 3.90 -8.79 45.39
C SER A 312 3.26 -7.75 44.48
N ALA A 313 2.71 -6.70 45.10
CA ALA A 313 2.16 -5.57 44.39
C ALA A 313 3.26 -4.70 43.78
N THR A 314 3.20 -4.48 42.47
CA THR A 314 4.07 -3.58 41.71
C THR A 314 3.23 -2.49 41.06
N GLU A 315 3.65 -1.24 41.23
CA GLU A 315 3.10 -0.12 40.46
C GLU A 315 3.66 -0.17 39.03
N VAL A 316 2.78 -0.06 38.06
CA VAL A 316 3.16 -0.14 36.65
C VAL A 316 2.81 1.17 35.97
N GLU A 317 3.82 1.77 35.34
CA GLU A 317 3.61 2.98 34.54
C GLU A 317 2.75 2.65 33.32
N THR A 318 1.84 3.56 32.96
CA THR A 318 1.07 3.45 31.74
C THR A 318 1.36 4.60 30.79
N VAL A 319 1.21 4.32 29.51
CA VAL A 319 1.18 5.33 28.46
C VAL A 319 -0.20 5.39 27.83
N THR A 320 -0.56 6.60 27.43
CA THR A 320 -1.82 6.98 26.83
C THR A 320 -1.54 7.32 25.38
N LEU A 321 -2.23 6.63 24.51
CA LEU A 321 -2.10 6.72 23.08
C LEU A 321 -3.39 7.29 22.50
N LEU A 322 -3.28 8.12 21.48
CA LEU A 322 -4.43 8.64 20.73
C LEU A 322 -4.37 8.14 19.30
N LYS A 323 -5.47 7.56 18.82
CA LYS A 323 -5.60 7.15 17.42
C LYS A 323 -5.71 8.38 16.52
N VAL A 324 -4.76 8.53 15.60
CA VAL A 324 -4.66 9.70 14.70
C VAL A 324 -4.58 9.30 13.21
N LYS A 325 -4.62 8.00 12.90
CA LYS A 325 -4.75 7.46 11.54
C LYS A 325 -5.73 6.29 11.54
N ASN A 326 -6.55 6.18 10.49
CA ASN A 326 -7.42 5.03 10.27
C ASN A 326 -6.81 4.03 9.28
N THR A 327 -5.67 3.44 9.63
CA THR A 327 -5.08 2.37 8.81
C THR A 327 -5.55 1.01 9.34
N ILE A 328 -6.57 0.41 8.72
CA ILE A 328 -7.05 -0.92 9.12
C ILE A 328 -6.12 -1.98 8.53
N GLY A 329 -5.38 -2.67 9.40
CA GLY A 329 -4.67 -3.89 9.02
C GLY A 329 -5.65 -5.05 8.96
N VAL A 330 -5.92 -5.59 7.77
CA VAL A 330 -6.72 -6.81 7.64
C VAL A 330 -5.85 -8.00 8.04
N THR A 331 -6.19 -8.64 9.15
CA THR A 331 -5.64 -9.94 9.52
C THR A 331 -6.52 -11.01 8.88
N ILE A 332 -6.04 -11.66 7.81
CA ILE A 332 -6.74 -12.82 7.25
C ILE A 332 -6.26 -14.08 8.00
N PRO A 333 -7.18 -14.87 8.58
CA PRO A 333 -6.81 -16.14 9.18
C PRO A 333 -6.22 -17.05 8.11
N ARG A 334 -5.10 -17.72 8.42
CA ARG A 334 -4.42 -18.69 7.55
C ARG A 334 -5.30 -19.89 7.12
N LYS A 335 -6.54 -19.97 7.61
CA LYS A 335 -7.49 -21.04 7.36
C LYS A 335 -8.93 -20.51 7.45
N ILE A 336 -9.69 -20.67 6.37
CA ILE A 336 -11.14 -20.47 6.34
C ILE A 336 -11.76 -21.86 6.29
N THR A 337 -12.61 -22.19 7.27
CA THR A 337 -13.42 -23.41 7.24
C THR A 337 -14.81 -23.02 6.79
N VAL A 338 -15.24 -23.50 5.62
CA VAL A 338 -16.58 -23.28 5.09
C VAL A 338 -17.43 -24.51 5.43
N THR A 339 -18.49 -24.35 6.20
CA THR A 339 -19.38 -25.46 6.60
C THR A 339 -20.30 -25.88 5.45
N ASP A 340 -20.88 -24.92 4.74
CA ASP A 340 -21.73 -25.13 3.57
C ASP A 340 -21.40 -24.11 2.48
N LEU A 341 -21.24 -24.58 1.23
CA LEU A 341 -20.98 -23.76 0.05
C LEU A 341 -21.93 -24.18 -1.06
N GLU A 342 -22.89 -23.32 -1.41
CA GLU A 342 -23.76 -23.54 -2.56
C GLU A 342 -23.13 -22.91 -3.80
N VAL A 343 -22.82 -23.74 -4.80
CA VAL A 343 -22.18 -23.32 -6.05
C VAL A 343 -23.19 -23.51 -7.19
N THR A 344 -23.68 -22.41 -7.74
CA THR A 344 -24.74 -22.44 -8.76
C THR A 344 -24.25 -22.57 -10.20
N ASN A 345 -22.95 -22.44 -10.46
CA ASN A 345 -22.39 -22.54 -11.82
C ASN A 345 -21.14 -23.43 -11.88
N LYS A 346 -20.00 -23.01 -11.32
CA LYS A 346 -18.77 -23.82 -11.31
C LYS A 346 -17.82 -23.35 -10.22
N LEU A 347 -17.33 -24.28 -9.42
CA LEU A 347 -16.24 -24.06 -8.46
C LEU A 347 -15.00 -24.75 -9.01
N THR A 348 -13.90 -24.01 -9.17
CA THR A 348 -12.62 -24.55 -9.62
C THR A 348 -11.66 -24.52 -8.45
N THR A 349 -11.29 -25.68 -7.91
CA THR A 349 -10.30 -25.79 -6.82
C THR A 349 -8.99 -26.33 -7.39
N ASN A 350 -7.91 -25.56 -7.26
CA ASN A 350 -6.56 -26.04 -7.53
C ASN A 350 -5.95 -26.55 -6.22
N THR A 351 -6.25 -27.78 -5.83
CA THR A 351 -5.47 -28.50 -4.83
C THR A 351 -4.88 -29.73 -5.49
N ALA A 352 -3.55 -29.81 -5.47
CA ALA A 352 -2.74 -30.94 -5.93
C ALA A 352 -2.90 -32.18 -5.02
N SER A 353 -4.14 -32.61 -4.84
CA SER A 353 -4.49 -33.93 -4.33
C SER A 353 -5.64 -34.45 -5.19
N ALA A 354 -5.35 -34.54 -6.49
CA ALA A 354 -6.23 -35.12 -7.49
C ALA A 354 -5.88 -36.59 -7.81
N ASP A 355 -5.02 -37.23 -7.02
CA ASP A 355 -4.72 -38.66 -7.18
C ASP A 355 -5.96 -39.53 -6.95
N THR A 356 -6.96 -39.05 -6.20
CA THR A 356 -8.21 -39.78 -5.99
C THR A 356 -9.22 -39.63 -7.14
N LEU A 357 -9.14 -38.58 -7.95
CA LEU A 357 -10.13 -38.36 -9.03
C LEU A 357 -9.74 -39.09 -10.31
N ASP A 358 -8.44 -39.19 -10.60
CA ASP A 358 -7.92 -40.02 -11.71
C ASP A 358 -8.13 -41.51 -11.42
N ASP A 359 -7.98 -41.94 -10.17
CA ASP A 359 -8.32 -43.31 -9.74
C ASP A 359 -9.82 -43.60 -9.89
N ILE A 360 -10.70 -42.66 -9.55
CA ILE A 360 -12.15 -42.83 -9.73
C ILE A 360 -12.50 -42.89 -11.22
N ASN A 361 -11.95 -41.99 -12.05
CA ASN A 361 -12.21 -42.01 -13.49
C ASN A 361 -11.68 -43.29 -14.15
N SER A 362 -10.51 -43.77 -13.74
CA SER A 362 -9.94 -45.04 -14.21
C SER A 362 -10.82 -46.23 -13.78
N THR A 363 -11.26 -46.26 -12.52
CA THR A 363 -12.13 -47.32 -11.98
C THR A 363 -13.48 -47.34 -12.68
N VAL A 364 -14.11 -46.18 -12.90
CA VAL A 364 -15.40 -46.06 -13.59
C VAL A 364 -15.28 -46.54 -15.05
N ASN A 365 -14.20 -46.19 -15.75
CA ASN A 365 -13.97 -46.64 -17.11
C ASN A 365 -13.71 -48.15 -17.20
N SER A 366 -13.00 -48.72 -16.22
CA SER A 366 -12.80 -50.16 -16.11
C SER A 366 -14.13 -50.90 -15.89
N ILE A 367 -14.95 -50.43 -14.94
CA ILE A 367 -16.27 -51.02 -14.66
C ILE A 367 -17.19 -50.93 -15.88
N ASN A 368 -17.23 -49.80 -16.58
CA ASN A 368 -18.03 -49.65 -17.80
C ASN A 368 -17.61 -50.62 -18.91
N THR A 369 -16.30 -50.89 -19.01
CA THR A 369 -15.74 -51.87 -19.95
C THR A 369 -16.15 -53.29 -19.55
N GLU A 370 -16.02 -53.65 -18.28
CA GLU A 370 -16.45 -54.96 -17.76
C GLU A 370 -17.95 -55.20 -17.93
N VAL A 371 -18.79 -54.21 -17.61
CA VAL A 371 -20.24 -54.29 -17.79
C VAL A 371 -20.60 -54.49 -19.27
N SER A 372 -19.91 -53.81 -20.18
CA SER A 372 -20.11 -53.96 -21.63
C SER A 372 -19.71 -55.37 -22.10
N ASN A 373 -18.62 -55.91 -21.56
CA ASN A 373 -18.17 -57.28 -21.85
C ASN A 373 -19.14 -58.33 -21.31
N ILE A 374 -19.67 -58.14 -20.10
CA ILE A 374 -20.68 -59.02 -19.49
C ILE A 374 -21.97 -58.99 -20.32
N LYS A 375 -22.47 -57.81 -20.67
CA LYS A 375 -23.66 -57.65 -21.52
C LYS A 375 -23.50 -58.38 -22.86
N THR A 376 -22.34 -58.22 -23.50
CA THR A 376 -22.00 -58.91 -24.75
C THR A 376 -21.97 -60.43 -24.57
N THR A 377 -21.34 -60.91 -23.51
CA THR A 377 -21.22 -62.35 -23.21
C THR A 377 -22.58 -62.99 -22.91
N LEU A 378 -23.47 -62.24 -22.26
CA LEU A 378 -24.82 -62.70 -21.91
C LEU A 378 -25.85 -62.45 -23.02
N GLY A 379 -25.48 -61.82 -24.15
CA GLY A 379 -26.39 -61.47 -25.22
C GLY A 379 -27.46 -60.44 -24.82
N LEU A 380 -27.15 -59.61 -23.81
CA LEU A 380 -28.03 -58.56 -23.32
C LEU A 380 -27.69 -57.26 -24.08
N SER A 381 -28.57 -56.85 -24.98
CA SER A 381 -28.50 -55.54 -25.66
C SER A 381 -29.01 -54.43 -24.78
#